data_AF-A0A536DFM0-F1
#
_entry.id   AF-A0A536DFM0-F1
#
_cell.length_a   1.000
_cell.length_b   1.000
_cell.length_c   1.000
_cell.angle_alpha   90.00
_cell.angle_beta   90.00
_cell.angle_gamma   90.00
#
_symmetry.space_group_name_H-M   'P 1'
#
loop_
_entity.id
_entity.type
_entity.pdbx_description
1 polymer ?
#
loop_
_entity_poly.entity_id
_entity_poly.type
_entity_poly.pdbx_seq_one_letter_code
_entity_poly.pdbx_strand_id
1 'polypeptide(L)' 'GEHIGLSLRGSDRARLTSAFEGLADGGQVKMPLTDAPWGTAGWLTDKFGISWNLDIEKS' A
#
# COMPACT_ATOMS: atom_id res chain seq x y z
N GLY A 1 3.42 -20.23 -10.85
CA GLY A 1 2.18 -19.85 -10.19
C GLY A 1 1.95 -18.38 -10.47
N GLU A 2 0.75 -17.99 -10.84
CA GLU A 2 0.40 -16.59 -11.10
C GLU A 2 0.52 -15.81 -9.76
N HIS A 3 1.48 -14.89 -9.67
CA HIS A 3 1.62 -14.00 -8.53
C HIS A 3 0.65 -12.82 -8.73
N ILE A 4 -0.58 -12.95 -8.24
CA ILE A 4 -1.57 -11.87 -8.31
C ILE A 4 -1.17 -10.79 -7.29
N GLY A 5 -0.93 -9.59 -7.79
CA GLY A 5 -0.74 -8.37 -6.99
C GLY A 5 -1.91 -7.42 -7.19
N LEU A 6 -2.39 -6.82 -6.10
CA LEU A 6 -3.45 -5.81 -6.12
C LEU A 6 -2.82 -4.42 -5.97
N SER A 7 -3.45 -3.42 -6.58
CA SER A 7 -3.03 -2.02 -6.46
C SER A 7 -4.20 -1.14 -6.03
N LEU A 8 -3.99 -0.30 -5.03
CA LEU A 8 -4.95 0.69 -4.54
C LEU A 8 -4.38 2.09 -4.78
N ARG A 9 -5.17 2.96 -5.43
CA ARG A 9 -4.77 4.33 -5.76
C ARG A 9 -5.85 5.33 -5.42
N GLY A 10 -5.46 6.53 -5.02
CA GLY A 10 -6.38 7.65 -4.84
C GLY A 10 -5.76 8.83 -4.08
N SER A 11 -6.55 9.88 -3.86
CA SER A 11 -6.08 11.14 -3.24
C SER A 11 -6.43 11.28 -1.75
N ASP A 12 -7.27 10.41 -1.19
CA ASP A 12 -7.61 10.42 0.24
C ASP A 12 -6.47 9.79 1.06
N ARG A 13 -5.51 10.64 1.47
CA ARG A 13 -4.34 10.23 2.25
C ARG A 13 -4.72 9.52 3.54
N ALA A 14 -5.72 10.02 4.27
CA ALA A 14 -6.09 9.45 5.57
C ALA A 14 -6.64 8.03 5.40
N ARG A 15 -7.54 7.84 4.43
CA ARG A 15 -8.14 6.53 4.14
C ARG A 15 -7.10 5.53 3.64
N LEU A 16 -6.21 5.94 2.73
CA LEU A 16 -5.20 5.05 2.17
C LEU A 16 -4.09 4.70 3.18
N THR A 17 -3.73 5.63 4.07
CA THR A 17 -2.80 5.35 5.18
C THR A 17 -3.40 4.32 6.14
N SER A 18 -4.66 4.51 6.55
CA SER A 18 -5.36 3.55 7.41
C SER A 18 -5.51 2.17 6.75
N ALA A 19 -5.76 2.12 5.43
CA ALA A 19 -5.79 0.87 4.69
C ALA A 19 -4.42 0.17 4.68
N PHE A 20 -3.34 0.92 4.46
CA PHE A 20 -1.97 0.40 4.51
C PHE A 20 -1.66 -0.22 5.87
N GLU A 21 -1.96 0.49 6.96
CA GLU A 21 -1.74 0.02 8.33
C GLU A 21 -2.55 -1.25 8.64
N GLY A 22 -3.82 -1.29 8.23
CA GLY A 22 -4.67 -2.47 8.42
C GLY A 22 -4.22 -3.69 7.63
N LEU A 23 -3.69 -3.50 6.41
CA LEU A 23 -3.13 -4.58 5.60
C LEU A 23 -1.73 -5.02 6.11
N ALA A 24 -0.99 -4.11 6.76
CA ALA A 24 0.30 -4.41 7.38
C ALA A 24 0.14 -5.23 8.66
N ASP A 25 -1.01 -5.17 9.34
CA ASP A 25 -1.29 -5.97 10.53
C ASP A 25 -1.26 -7.48 10.25
N GLY A 26 -0.28 -8.17 10.82
CA GLY A 26 0.02 -9.57 10.55
C GLY A 26 0.63 -9.84 9.17
N GLY A 27 0.91 -8.79 8.38
CA GLY A 27 1.58 -8.86 7.09
C GLY A 27 3.08 -8.56 7.18
N GLN A 28 3.69 -8.36 6.02
CA GLN A 28 5.09 -7.97 5.86
C GLN A 28 5.19 -6.73 4.97
N VAL A 29 5.53 -5.60 5.58
CA VAL A 29 5.87 -4.37 4.85
C VAL A 29 7.17 -4.59 4.06
N LYS A 30 7.10 -4.36 2.75
CA LYS A 30 8.26 -4.41 1.83
C LYS A 30 8.85 -3.02 1.62
N MET A 31 7.97 -2.02 1.49
CA MET A 31 8.28 -0.61 1.41
C MET A 31 7.23 0.16 2.22
N PRO A 32 7.60 0.85 3.31
CA PRO A 32 6.68 1.73 4.03
C PRO A 32 6.13 2.82 3.12
N LEU A 33 4.98 3.40 3.49
CA LEU A 33 4.49 4.61 2.82
C LEU A 33 5.57 5.70 2.88
N THR A 34 6.10 6.05 1.71
CA THR A 34 7.22 6.97 1.54
C THR A 34 6.80 8.09 0.62
N ASP A 35 6.98 9.34 1.05
CA ASP A 35 6.68 10.51 0.22
C ASP A 35 7.73 10.68 -0.89
N ALA A 36 7.26 11.02 -2.08
CA ALA A 36 8.02 11.25 -3.29
C ALA A 36 7.48 12.48 -4.06
N PRO A 37 8.23 13.03 -5.04
CA PRO A 37 7.78 14.19 -5.81
C PRO A 37 6.43 14.00 -6.51
N TRP A 38 6.08 12.76 -6.86
CA TRP A 38 4.85 12.37 -7.55
C TRP A 38 3.70 11.92 -6.63
N GLY A 39 3.88 11.86 -5.31
CA GLY A 39 2.88 11.35 -4.36
C GLY A 39 3.51 10.51 -3.25
N THR A 40 2.72 9.72 -2.53
CA THR A 40 3.22 8.75 -1.53
C THR A 40 3.02 7.34 -2.05
N ALA A 41 4.01 6.48 -1.93
CA ALA A 41 3.89 5.08 -2.37
C ALA A 41 4.33 4.10 -1.28
N GLY A 42 3.75 2.90 -1.28
CA GLY A 42 4.11 1.81 -0.37
C GLY A 42 3.76 0.44 -0.94
N TRP A 43 4.41 -0.61 -0.42
CA TRP A 43 4.14 -2.01 -0.77
C TRP A 43 4.28 -2.91 0.45
N LEU A 44 3.32 -3.80 0.64
CA LEU A 44 3.37 -4.90 1.61
C LEU A 44 2.83 -6.22 1.02
N THR A 45 3.08 -7.32 1.72
CA THR A 45 2.30 -8.56 1.59
C THR A 45 1.42 -8.72 2.83
N ASP A 46 0.11 -8.91 2.68
CA ASP A 46 -0.79 -9.04 3.84
C ASP A 46 -0.68 -10.43 4.51
N LYS A 47 -1.40 -10.63 5.62
CA LYS A 47 -1.42 -11.90 6.36
C LYS A 47 -1.98 -13.10 5.59
N PHE A 48 -2.65 -12.86 4.46
CA PHE A 48 -3.19 -13.90 3.58
C PHE A 48 -2.25 -14.22 2.40
N GLY A 49 -1.12 -13.53 2.31
CA GLY A 49 -0.13 -13.72 1.25
C GLY A 49 -0.37 -12.88 -0.01
N ILE A 50 -1.30 -11.92 0.03
CA ILE A 50 -1.61 -11.06 -1.13
C ILE A 50 -0.62 -9.90 -1.16
N SER A 51 -0.03 -9.64 -2.33
CA SER A 51 0.85 -8.47 -2.52
C SER A 51 0.03 -7.24 -2.86
N TRP A 52 0.26 -6.14 -2.14
CA TRP A 52 -0.46 -4.88 -2.27
C TRP A 52 0.50 -3.72 -2.58
N ASN A 53 0.25 -3.01 -3.68
CA ASN A 53 0.87 -1.71 -3.95
C ASN A 53 -0.14 -0.59 -3.65
N LEU A 54 0.29 0.45 -2.96
CA LEU A 54 -0.54 1.60 -2.63
C LEU A 54 0.12 2.88 -3.14
N ASP A 55 -0.64 3.69 -3.88
CA ASP A 55 -0.23 5.02 -4.34
C ASP A 55 -1.24 6.08 -3.85
N ILE A 56 -0.74 7.09 -3.14
CA ILE A 56 -1.52 8.26 -2.68
C ILE A 56 -1.14 9.44 -3.56
N GLU A 57 -2.09 9.94 -4.32
CA GLU A 57 -1.93 11.10 -5.20
C GLU A 57 -1.65 12.35 -4.37
N LYS A 58 -0.85 13.26 -4.95
CA LYS A 58 -0.62 14.57 -4.37
C LYS A 58 -1.85 15.44 -4.63
N SER A 59 -2.37 16.06 -3.57
CA SER A 59 -3.48 17.02 -3.63
C SER A 59 -3.08 18.30 -4.35
#